data_AF-A0A8G1W3Q3-F1
#
_entry.id   AF-A0A8G1W3Q3-F1
#
_cell.length_a   1.000
_cell.length_b   1.000
_cell.length_c   1.000
_cell.angle_alpha   90.00
_cell.angle_beta   90.00
_cell.angle_gamma   90.00
#
_symmetry.space_group_name_H-M   'P 1'
#
loop_
_entity.id
_entity.type
_entity.pdbx_description
1 polymer ?
#
loop_
_entity_poly.entity_id
_entity_poly.type
_entity_poly.pdbx_seq_one_letter_code
_entity_poly.pdbx_strand_id
1 'polypeptide(L)'
;MVSRPPRVPPGYIAIYGADKVILLMVLHLNSSVACDPERPFDSAEAQRVVERGFIDTFCGRVIRSNISGDFASPRSYDEVVGREGAFETCVELTRELMCAVHHDPSVLQGNGESLRDRLLQGWGFCVDAKKG
;
A
#
# COMPACT_ATOMS: atom_id res chain seq x y z
N MET A 1 -20.03 -10.01 -21.26
CA MET A 1 -20.76 -10.41 -20.03
C MET A 1 -20.00 -9.82 -18.85
N VAL A 2 -20.55 -8.83 -18.16
CA VAL A 2 -19.92 -8.27 -16.96
C VAL A 2 -20.26 -9.21 -15.82
N SER A 3 -19.33 -10.12 -15.49
CA SER A 3 -19.47 -11.00 -14.34
C SER A 3 -19.65 -10.16 -13.09
N ARG A 4 -20.71 -10.43 -12.32
CA ARG A 4 -20.99 -9.73 -11.06
C ARG A 4 -19.76 -9.82 -10.15
N PRO A 5 -19.31 -8.72 -9.53
CA PRO A 5 -18.17 -8.77 -8.63
C PRO A 5 -18.45 -9.76 -7.49
N PRO A 6 -17.45 -10.54 -7.07
CA PRO A 6 -17.63 -11.51 -6.00
C PRO A 6 -18.04 -10.81 -4.70
N ARG A 7 -18.89 -11.45 -3.90
CA ARG A 7 -19.32 -10.89 -2.61
C ARG A 7 -18.12 -10.82 -1.67
N VAL A 8 -17.89 -9.65 -1.09
CA VAL A 8 -16.83 -9.43 -0.12
C VAL A 8 -17.20 -10.15 1.20
N PRO A 9 -16.32 -10.98 1.77
CA PRO A 9 -16.56 -11.58 3.07
C PRO A 9 -16.70 -10.52 4.18
N PRO A 10 -17.50 -10.76 5.23
CA PRO A 10 -17.60 -9.84 6.37
C PRO A 10 -16.23 -9.58 7.01
N GLY A 11 -15.89 -8.31 7.25
CA GLY A 11 -14.60 -7.91 7.83
C GLY A 11 -13.42 -7.93 6.86
N TYR A 12 -13.66 -8.08 5.56
CA TYR A 12 -12.65 -7.99 4.52
C TYR A 12 -12.89 -6.78 3.61
N ILE A 13 -11.83 -6.32 2.97
CA ILE A 13 -11.84 -5.27 1.95
C ILE A 13 -11.51 -5.90 0.60
N ALA A 14 -12.25 -5.48 -0.43
CA ALA A 14 -11.99 -5.85 -1.81
C ALA A 14 -10.71 -5.18 -2.33
N ILE A 15 -9.77 -6.00 -2.77
CA ILE A 15 -8.51 -5.59 -3.41
C ILE A 15 -8.35 -6.22 -4.80
N TYR A 16 -9.42 -6.74 -5.38
CA TYR A 16 -9.43 -7.20 -6.77
C TYR A 16 -9.10 -6.03 -7.71
N GLY A 17 -8.32 -6.30 -8.76
CA GLY A 17 -7.89 -5.28 -9.73
C GLY A 17 -6.86 -4.28 -9.20
N ALA A 18 -6.46 -4.34 -7.92
CA ALA A 18 -5.33 -3.59 -7.41
C ALA A 18 -4.02 -4.31 -7.76
N ASP A 19 -3.04 -3.55 -8.26
CA ASP A 19 -1.66 -4.02 -8.40
C ASP A 19 -1.08 -4.23 -7.00
N LYS A 20 -0.64 -5.46 -6.73
CA LYS A 20 -0.23 -5.85 -5.38
C LYS A 20 1.10 -5.24 -4.98
N VAL A 21 1.99 -4.99 -5.95
CA VAL A 21 3.28 -4.34 -5.69
C VAL A 21 3.05 -2.88 -5.33
N ILE A 22 2.14 -2.19 -6.05
CA ILE A 22 1.74 -0.83 -5.69
C ILE A 22 1.05 -0.81 -4.33
N LEU A 23 0.13 -1.73 -4.06
CA LEU A 23 -0.54 -1.81 -2.75
C LEU A 23 0.49 -2.01 -1.62
N LEU A 24 1.45 -2.92 -1.79
CA LEU A 24 2.52 -3.14 -0.82
C LEU A 24 3.38 -1.88 -0.63
N MET A 25 3.66 -1.14 -1.70
CA MET A 25 4.38 0.13 -1.62
C MET A 25 3.62 1.16 -0.79
N VAL A 26 2.31 1.33 -1.03
CA VAL A 26 1.48 2.26 -0.26
C VAL A 26 1.41 1.85 1.21
N LEU A 27 1.21 0.56 1.50
CA LEU A 27 1.20 0.03 2.87
C LEU A 27 2.54 0.25 3.59
N HIS A 28 3.66 0.02 2.88
CA HIS A 28 5.01 0.24 3.40
C HIS A 28 5.26 1.72 3.74
N LEU A 29 4.86 2.64 2.86
CA LEU A 29 5.03 4.08 3.07
C LEU A 29 4.18 4.65 4.20
N ASN A 30 3.00 4.06 4.43
CA ASN A 30 2.06 4.48 5.48
C ASN A 30 2.25 3.72 6.80
N SER A 31 3.11 2.70 6.84
CA SER A 31 3.39 1.97 8.07
C SER A 31 4.21 2.84 9.04
N SER A 32 3.60 3.18 10.17
CA SER A 32 4.22 3.96 11.24
C SER A 32 5.25 3.16 12.05
N VAL A 33 5.24 1.83 11.95
CA VAL A 33 6.08 0.94 12.75
C VAL A 33 7.24 0.41 11.91
N ALA A 34 8.45 0.84 12.27
CA ALA A 34 9.70 0.38 11.68
C ALA A 34 10.37 -0.70 12.56
N CYS A 35 11.10 -1.60 11.90
CA CYS A 35 11.95 -2.62 12.50
C CYS A 35 13.36 -2.50 11.92
N ASP A 36 14.37 -2.72 12.75
CA ASP A 36 15.76 -2.68 12.32
C ASP A 36 16.19 -3.99 11.62
N PRO A 37 16.95 -3.92 10.50
CA PRO A 37 17.33 -2.71 9.77
C PRO A 37 16.24 -2.25 8.79
N GLU A 38 15.95 -0.94 8.78
CA GLU A 38 15.13 -0.33 7.75
C GLU A 38 15.86 -0.29 6.40
N ARG A 39 15.19 -0.72 5.33
CA ARG A 39 15.74 -0.75 3.96
C ARG A 39 14.85 0.04 3.00
N PRO A 40 15.40 0.59 1.91
CA PRO A 40 14.59 1.10 0.81
C PRO A 40 13.64 0.03 0.27
N PHE A 41 12.52 0.47 -0.32
CA PHE A 41 11.56 -0.42 -0.98
C PHE A 41 12.26 -1.20 -2.11
N ASP A 42 12.22 -2.52 -2.04
CA ASP A 42 12.79 -3.41 -3.06
C ASP A 42 11.68 -3.99 -3.94
N SER A 43 11.54 -3.45 -5.16
CA SER A 43 10.50 -3.89 -6.10
C SER A 43 10.63 -5.36 -6.52
N ALA A 44 11.84 -5.93 -6.56
CA ALA A 44 12.07 -7.32 -6.93
C ALA A 44 11.75 -8.28 -5.76
N GLU A 45 11.97 -7.84 -4.51
CA GLU A 45 11.47 -8.52 -3.32
C GLU A 45 9.93 -8.44 -3.25
N ALA A 46 9.37 -7.26 -3.52
CA ALA A 46 7.92 -7.03 -3.48
C ALA A 46 7.16 -8.00 -4.40
N GLN A 47 7.58 -8.14 -5.66
CA GLN A 47 6.97 -9.09 -6.60
C GLN A 47 6.90 -10.52 -6.05
N ARG A 48 7.93 -10.96 -5.32
CA ARG A 48 7.96 -12.30 -4.73
C ARG A 48 7.11 -12.41 -3.47
N VAL A 49 7.06 -11.36 -2.67
CA VAL A 49 6.39 -11.37 -1.35
C VAL A 49 4.87 -11.28 -1.50
N VAL A 50 4.38 -10.47 -2.44
CA VAL A 50 2.94 -10.27 -2.64
C VAL A 50 2.20 -11.54 -3.06
N GLU A 51 2.89 -12.52 -3.65
CA GLU A 51 2.31 -13.80 -4.06
C GLU A 51 2.36 -14.87 -2.96
N ARG A 52 3.18 -14.69 -1.93
CA ARG A 52 3.46 -15.71 -0.89
C ARG A 52 2.43 -15.78 0.23
N GLY A 53 1.49 -14.84 0.27
CA GLY A 53 0.43 -14.80 1.27
C GLY A 53 0.66 -13.74 2.35
N PHE A 54 0.67 -14.14 3.61
CA PHE A 54 0.75 -13.20 4.74
C PHE A 54 2.14 -12.55 4.84
N ILE A 55 2.15 -11.21 4.88
CA ILE A 55 3.34 -10.37 4.99
C ILE A 55 3.37 -9.79 6.40
N ASP A 56 4.27 -10.28 7.24
CA ASP A 56 4.44 -9.74 8.59
C ASP A 56 5.23 -8.42 8.55
N THR A 57 6.37 -8.44 7.88
CA THR A 57 7.26 -7.30 7.68
C THR A 57 7.77 -7.25 6.24
N PHE A 58 8.01 -6.06 5.72
CA PHE A 58 8.63 -5.84 4.42
C PHE A 58 9.61 -4.66 4.48
N CYS A 59 10.85 -4.84 4.01
CA CYS A 59 11.89 -3.79 4.02
C CYS A 59 12.09 -3.06 5.37
N GLY A 60 11.86 -3.73 6.50
CA GLY A 60 11.97 -3.12 7.82
C GLY A 60 10.75 -2.31 8.24
N ARG A 61 9.60 -2.48 7.58
CA ARG A 61 8.30 -1.94 8.01
C ARG A 61 7.34 -3.07 8.35
N VAL A 62 6.56 -2.90 9.42
CA VAL A 62 5.54 -3.86 9.82
C VAL A 62 4.30 -3.69 8.95
N ILE A 63 3.85 -4.76 8.30
CA ILE A 63 2.71 -4.76 7.35
C ILE A 63 1.54 -5.62 7.87
N ARG A 64 1.82 -6.78 8.45
CA ARG A 64 0.84 -7.73 9.01
C ARG A 64 -0.43 -7.92 8.16
N SER A 65 -0.28 -8.09 6.86
CA SER A 65 -1.40 -8.20 5.92
C SER A 65 -1.19 -9.32 4.93
N ASN A 66 -2.27 -10.00 4.53
CA ASN A 66 -2.26 -10.87 3.37
C ASN A 66 -2.96 -10.16 2.21
N ILE A 67 -2.20 -9.84 1.17
CA ILE A 67 -2.69 -9.15 -0.04
C ILE A 67 -2.59 -10.01 -1.31
N SER A 68 -2.29 -11.31 -1.18
CA SER A 68 -2.08 -12.19 -2.35
C SER A 68 -3.37 -12.55 -3.08
N GLY A 69 -4.54 -12.37 -2.44
CA GLY A 69 -5.84 -12.67 -3.01
C GLY A 69 -6.64 -11.43 -3.47
N ASP A 70 -7.93 -11.64 -3.70
CA ASP A 70 -8.88 -10.58 -4.09
C ASP A 70 -9.47 -9.82 -2.90
N PHE A 71 -9.29 -10.35 -1.69
CA PHE A 71 -9.78 -9.78 -0.44
C PHE A 71 -8.68 -9.79 0.61
N ALA A 72 -8.62 -8.75 1.42
CA ALA A 72 -7.70 -8.65 2.55
C ALA A 72 -8.43 -8.20 3.81
N SER A 73 -7.98 -8.69 4.96
CA SER A 73 -8.46 -8.20 6.26
C SER A 73 -7.69 -6.93 6.64
N PRO A 74 -8.36 -5.82 6.96
CA PRO A 74 -7.70 -4.57 7.35
C PRO A 74 -7.16 -4.60 8.78
N ARG A 75 -7.75 -5.46 9.62
CA ARG A 75 -7.64 -5.41 11.09
C ARG A 75 -6.20 -5.34 11.59
N SER A 76 -5.36 -6.27 11.15
CA SER A 76 -3.99 -6.39 11.65
C SER A 76 -3.11 -5.21 11.23
N TYR A 77 -3.34 -4.63 10.05
CA TYR A 77 -2.62 -3.43 9.60
C TYR A 77 -3.08 -2.20 10.38
N ASP A 78 -4.40 -2.02 10.52
CA ASP A 78 -4.99 -0.90 11.25
C ASP A 78 -4.55 -0.90 12.72
N GLU A 79 -4.48 -2.07 13.35
CA GLU A 79 -3.94 -2.27 14.70
C GLU A 79 -2.46 -1.86 14.80
N VAL A 80 -1.63 -2.22 13.80
CA VAL A 80 -0.20 -1.83 13.75
C VAL A 80 -0.04 -0.33 13.57
N VAL A 81 -0.81 0.26 12.66
CA VAL A 81 -0.74 1.70 12.36
C VAL A 81 -1.34 2.53 13.50
N GLY A 82 -2.23 1.93 14.31
CA GLY A 82 -2.96 2.59 15.38
C GLY A 82 -4.13 3.44 14.89
N ARG A 83 -4.68 3.13 13.71
CA ARG A 83 -5.77 3.89 13.08
C ARG A 83 -6.73 2.97 12.32
N GLU A 84 -7.99 2.98 12.71
CA GLU A 84 -9.07 2.30 11.99
C GLU A 84 -9.26 2.89 10.58
N GLY A 85 -9.42 2.02 9.58
CA GLY A 85 -9.59 2.40 8.18
C GLY A 85 -8.28 2.73 7.46
N ALA A 86 -7.11 2.60 8.10
CA ALA A 86 -5.83 2.91 7.47
C ALA A 86 -5.54 2.02 6.25
N PHE A 87 -5.85 0.73 6.33
CA PHE A 87 -5.72 -0.19 5.22
C PHE A 87 -6.67 0.18 4.08
N GLU A 88 -7.92 0.55 4.38
CA GLU A 88 -8.89 0.98 3.38
C GLU A 88 -8.40 2.19 2.61
N THR A 89 -7.91 3.22 3.32
CA THR A 89 -7.28 4.39 2.70
C THR A 89 -6.11 3.98 1.80
N CYS A 90 -5.29 3.01 2.20
CA CYS A 90 -4.19 2.53 1.35
C CYS A 90 -4.68 1.85 0.06
N VAL A 91 -5.80 1.11 0.12
CA VAL A 91 -6.43 0.50 -1.05
C VAL A 91 -7.00 1.55 -1.99
N GLU A 92 -7.64 2.60 -1.45
CA GLU A 92 -8.15 3.72 -2.24
C GLU A 92 -7.01 4.46 -2.95
N LEU A 93 -5.97 4.84 -2.20
CA LEU A 93 -4.76 5.47 -2.76
C LEU A 93 -4.11 4.60 -3.84
N THR A 94 -4.09 3.28 -3.67
CA THR A 94 -3.57 2.37 -4.68
C THR A 94 -4.36 2.46 -5.98
N ARG A 95 -5.70 2.50 -5.90
CA ARG A 95 -6.55 2.63 -7.09
C ARG A 95 -6.34 3.96 -7.78
N GLU A 96 -6.26 5.05 -7.01
CA GLU A 96 -5.95 6.38 -7.53
C GLU A 96 -4.59 6.40 -8.23
N LEU A 97 -3.57 5.78 -7.64
CA LEU A 97 -2.25 5.69 -8.27
C LEU A 97 -2.28 4.90 -9.57
N MET A 98 -2.96 3.77 -9.59
CA MET A 98 -3.08 2.96 -10.81
C MET A 98 -3.79 3.72 -11.92
N CYS A 99 -4.84 4.49 -11.60
CA CYS A 99 -5.50 5.37 -12.56
C CYS A 99 -4.56 6.47 -13.06
N ALA A 100 -3.80 7.11 -12.18
CA ALA A 100 -2.83 8.14 -12.54
C ALA A 100 -1.71 7.60 -13.43
N VAL A 101 -1.13 6.44 -13.08
CA VAL A 101 -0.05 5.79 -13.84
C VAL A 101 -0.51 5.31 -15.21
N HIS A 102 -1.76 4.85 -15.31
CA HIS A 102 -2.35 4.51 -16.61
C HIS A 102 -2.51 5.76 -17.50
N HIS A 103 -2.79 6.93 -16.92
CA HIS A 103 -2.93 8.17 -17.67
C HIS A 103 -1.57 8.81 -18.00
N ASP A 104 -0.62 8.72 -17.09
CA ASP A 104 0.75 9.22 -17.23
C ASP A 104 1.75 8.28 -16.51
N PRO A 105 2.51 7.46 -17.26
CA PRO A 105 3.47 6.53 -16.66
C PRO A 105 4.72 7.23 -16.08
N SER A 106 4.94 8.52 -16.36
CA SER A 106 6.09 9.27 -15.84
C SER A 106 6.01 9.52 -14.33
N VAL A 107 4.83 9.36 -13.73
CA VAL A 107 4.59 9.52 -12.28
C VAL A 107 5.43 8.54 -11.44
N LEU A 108 5.83 7.40 -12.00
CA LEU A 108 6.73 6.43 -11.36
C LEU A 108 8.21 6.61 -11.74
N GLN A 109 8.53 7.35 -12.81
CA GLN A 109 9.91 7.56 -13.28
C GLN A 109 10.46 8.88 -12.75
N GLY A 110 11.33 8.81 -11.73
CA GLY A 110 11.94 9.99 -11.10
C GLY A 110 13.44 9.82 -10.97
N ASN A 111 14.20 10.76 -11.50
CA ASN A 111 15.67 10.77 -11.51
C ASN A 111 16.26 11.13 -10.13
N GLY A 112 16.08 10.27 -9.13
CA GLY A 112 16.79 10.38 -7.84
C GLY A 112 16.04 11.08 -6.70
N GLU A 113 14.77 11.46 -6.89
CA GLU A 113 13.89 11.84 -5.79
C GLU A 113 13.21 10.61 -5.18
N SER A 114 13.03 10.59 -3.86
CA SER A 114 12.33 9.49 -3.20
C SER A 114 10.93 9.37 -3.77
N LEU A 115 10.55 8.18 -4.23
CA LEU A 115 9.22 7.88 -4.75
C LEU A 115 8.13 8.28 -3.73
N ARG A 116 8.47 8.21 -2.43
CA ARG A 116 7.70 8.76 -1.31
C ARG A 116 7.46 10.26 -1.45
N ASP A 117 8.50 11.06 -1.69
CA ASP A 117 8.39 12.51 -1.75
C ASP A 117 7.59 12.95 -2.97
N ARG A 118 7.70 12.25 -4.10
CA ARG A 118 6.89 12.50 -5.30
C ARG A 118 5.42 12.16 -5.09
N LEU A 119 5.13 11.06 -4.38
CA LEU A 119 3.76 10.73 -4.00
C LEU A 119 3.20 11.74 -2.99
N LEU A 120 4.01 12.18 -2.01
CA LEU A 120 3.60 13.19 -1.03
C LEU A 120 3.39 14.58 -1.67
N GLN A 121 4.26 14.99 -2.60
CA GLN A 121 4.17 16.25 -3.34
C GLN A 121 3.02 16.24 -4.35
N GLY A 122 2.84 15.14 -5.09
CA GLY A 122 1.77 14.97 -6.07
C GLY A 122 0.39 14.86 -5.44
N TRP A 123 0.29 14.39 -4.20
CA TRP A 123 -0.99 14.17 -3.51
C TRP A 123 -1.32 15.14 -2.39
N GLY A 124 -0.56 16.23 -2.20
CA GLY A 124 -0.93 17.26 -1.24
C GLY A 124 -1.25 16.69 0.15
N PHE A 125 -0.58 15.62 0.55
CA PHE A 125 -0.63 15.14 1.92
C PHE A 125 0.05 16.22 2.76
N CYS A 126 -0.78 17.13 3.29
CA CYS A 126 -0.40 17.99 4.39
C CYS A 126 -0.10 17.06 5.56
N VAL A 127 1.16 16.60 5.65
CA VAL A 127 1.72 16.25 6.94
C VAL A 127 1.74 17.57 7.69
N ASP A 128 0.64 17.85 8.39
CA ASP A 128 0.65 18.78 9.51
C ASP A 128 1.67 18.24 10.51
N ALA A 129 2.93 18.58 10.26
CA ALA A 129 3.95 18.58 11.27
C ALA A 129 3.57 19.69 12.24
N LYS A 130 2.61 19.40 13.12
CA LYS A 130 2.45 20.14 14.38
C LYS A 130 3.74 19.93 15.16
N LYS A 131 4.72 20.81 14.95
CA LYS A 131 5.68 21.19 15.98
C LYS A 131 4.89 21.94 17.05
N GLY A 132 4.54 21.22 18.12
CA GLY A 132 4.35 21.78 19.45
C GLY A 132 5.55 21.38 20.29
#